data_AF-A0A9R0V6C5-F1
#
_entry.id   AF-A0A9R0V6C5-F1
#
_cell.length_a   1.000
_cell.length_b   1.000
_cell.length_c   1.000
_cell.angle_alpha   90.00
_cell.angle_beta   90.00
_cell.angle_gamma   90.00
#
_symmetry.space_group_name_H-M   'P 1'
#
loop_
_entity.id
_entity.type
_entity.pdbx_description
1 polymer ?
#
loop_
_entity_poly.entity_id
_entity_poly.type
_entity_poly.pdbx_seq_one_letter_code
_entity_poly.pdbx_strand_id
1 'polypeptide(L)'
;MGDYGNAMMRNQDAGVQSRVKAQSRANLLQLKLVSLHRAEPSDGADDEPAEAVRATAPARAQAAAREAQVAGFVSRFAEPGDPEYAPPVPTCETRAEKKDRIRQLKLEEGAAKVAEAMSLEIHTKHSLLHDLGYETSEQKVKRDFEAYGPIKRVSVHGKSQYR
;
A
#
# COMPACT_ATOMS: atom_id res chain seq x y z
N MET A 1 13.51 -21.91 -22.49
CA MET A 1 13.05 -20.51 -22.32
C MET A 1 13.16 -20.18 -20.84
N GLY A 2 13.83 -19.07 -20.53
CA GLY A 2 14.41 -18.77 -19.22
C GLY A 2 13.38 -18.43 -18.14
N ASP A 3 13.65 -18.98 -16.96
CA ASP A 3 12.95 -18.75 -15.70
C ASP A 3 13.35 -17.36 -15.17
N TYR A 4 12.46 -16.39 -15.27
CA TYR A 4 12.69 -15.04 -14.74
C TYR A 4 12.43 -15.02 -13.24
N GLY A 5 13.37 -15.62 -12.50
CA GLY A 5 13.49 -15.52 -11.06
C GLY A 5 13.70 -14.07 -10.63
N ASN A 6 12.74 -13.59 -9.85
CA ASN A 6 12.63 -12.30 -9.20
C ASN A 6 13.97 -11.76 -8.63
N ALA A 7 14.68 -10.93 -9.39
CA ALA A 7 16.00 -10.37 -9.04
C ALA A 7 15.95 -9.26 -7.99
N MET A 8 14.75 -8.83 -7.55
CA MET A 8 14.57 -7.75 -6.58
C MET A 8 14.42 -8.21 -5.13
N MET A 9 14.46 -9.52 -4.85
CA MET A 9 14.30 -10.08 -3.49
C MET A 9 15.60 -10.71 -2.93
N ARG A 10 16.77 -10.17 -3.29
CA ARG A 10 18.05 -10.55 -2.64
C ARG A 10 18.29 -9.65 -1.42
N ASN A 11 17.84 -10.13 -0.27
CA ASN A 11 18.45 -10.00 1.06
C ASN A 11 19.26 -8.69 1.29
N GLN A 12 18.59 -7.63 1.76
CA GLN A 12 19.21 -6.34 2.10
C GLN A 12 19.99 -6.34 3.43
N ASP A 13 19.95 -7.42 4.22
CA ASP A 13 20.49 -7.43 5.58
C ASP A 13 21.83 -8.17 5.75
N ALA A 14 22.48 -8.57 4.65
CA ALA A 14 23.75 -9.29 4.68
C ALA A 14 24.99 -8.41 4.98
N GLY A 15 24.80 -7.16 5.44
CA GLY A 15 25.87 -6.16 5.57
C GLY A 15 26.14 -5.59 6.96
N VAL A 16 25.30 -5.86 7.97
CA VAL A 16 25.48 -5.26 9.32
C VAL A 16 26.23 -6.22 10.23
N GLN A 17 27.51 -6.44 9.91
CA GLN A 17 28.48 -6.93 10.90
C GLN A 17 28.99 -5.73 11.69
N SER A 18 28.59 -5.61 12.96
CA SER A 18 29.07 -4.60 13.90
C SER A 18 30.56 -4.81 14.18
N ARG A 19 31.43 -4.29 13.32
CA ARG A 19 32.88 -4.25 13.58
C ARG A 19 33.14 -3.16 14.62
N VAL A 20 33.37 -3.55 15.86
CA VAL A 20 33.91 -2.65 16.88
C VAL A 20 35.26 -2.13 16.39
N LYS A 21 35.36 -0.81 16.24
CA LYS A 21 36.55 -0.10 15.77
C LYS A 21 37.69 -0.41 16.74
N ALA A 22 38.73 -1.11 16.27
CA ALA A 22 39.91 -1.43 17.07
C ALA A 22 40.49 -0.14 17.64
N GLN A 23 40.42 0.03 18.97
CA GLN A 23 41.03 1.17 19.63
C GLN A 23 42.53 1.13 19.37
N SER A 24 43.06 2.23 18.84
CA SER A 24 44.47 2.42 18.54
C SER A 24 45.31 2.19 19.80
N ARG A 25 46.21 1.20 19.77
CA ARG A 25 47.16 0.89 20.86
C ARG A 25 48.04 2.10 21.25
N ALA A 26 48.13 3.12 20.40
CA ALA A 26 48.85 4.36 20.68
C ALA A 26 48.23 5.15 21.86
N ASN A 27 46.91 5.14 22.01
CA ASN A 27 46.23 5.90 23.08
C ASN A 27 46.44 5.29 24.48
N LEU A 28 46.64 3.98 24.58
CA LEU A 28 46.88 3.31 25.87
C LEU A 28 48.29 3.57 26.42
N LEU A 29 49.28 3.72 25.54
CA LEU A 29 50.66 4.03 25.96
C LEU A 29 50.80 5.48 26.41
N GLN A 30 50.10 6.41 25.76
CA GLN A 30 50.07 7.81 26.17
C GLN A 30 49.37 7.98 27.53
N LEU A 31 48.29 7.24 27.79
CA LEU A 31 47.58 7.33 29.06
C LEU A 31 48.42 6.80 30.25
N LYS A 32 49.22 5.75 30.04
CA LYS A 32 50.14 5.21 31.06
C LYS A 32 51.28 6.17 31.42
N LEU A 33 51.77 6.96 30.47
CA LEU A 33 52.82 7.95 30.70
C LEU A 33 52.32 9.13 31.54
N VAL A 34 51.07 9.56 31.35
CA VAL A 34 50.47 10.66 32.14
C VAL A 34 50.26 10.24 33.61
N SER A 35 49.99 8.97 33.88
CA SER A 35 49.83 8.45 35.24
C SER A 35 51.13 8.35 36.05
N LEU A 36 52.30 8.53 35.41
CA LEU A 36 53.60 8.31 36.05
C LEU A 36 54.27 9.59 36.61
N HIS A 37 53.66 10.77 36.45
CA HIS A 37 54.30 12.05 36.79
C HIS A 37 53.62 12.86 37.91
N ARG A 38 52.94 12.20 38.85
CA ARG A 38 52.41 12.89 40.05
C ARG A 38 52.79 12.16 41.33
N ALA A 39 54.07 12.21 41.66
CA ALA A 39 54.56 12.00 43.01
C ALA A 39 55.92 12.71 43.15
N GLU A 40 55.91 13.95 43.64
CA GLU A 40 57.03 14.53 44.37
C GLU A 40 56.46 15.23 45.62
N PRO A 41 57.13 15.16 46.79
CA PRO A 41 56.58 15.61 48.06
C PRO A 41 56.93 17.08 48.28
N SER A 42 55.93 17.91 48.57
CA SER A 42 56.18 19.25 49.12
C SER A 42 55.16 19.52 50.21
N ASP A 43 55.69 19.70 51.43
CA ASP A 43 54.99 20.18 52.61
C ASP A 43 54.26 21.50 52.31
N GLY A 44 53.00 21.59 52.76
CA GLY A 44 52.18 22.79 52.62
C GLY A 44 50.71 22.43 52.63
N ALA A 45 50.11 22.50 53.81
CA ALA A 45 48.68 22.36 54.01
C ALA A 45 47.94 23.57 53.42
N ASP A 46 47.15 23.33 52.38
CA ASP A 46 46.02 24.17 51.98
C ASP A 46 44.85 23.20 51.67
N ASP A 47 44.19 22.74 52.74
CA ASP A 47 42.93 22.00 52.68
C ASP A 47 41.81 22.96 52.24
N GLU A 48 41.66 23.15 50.93
CA GLU A 48 40.43 23.66 50.33
C GLU A 48 39.31 22.65 50.60
N PRO A 49 38.20 23.01 51.27
CA PRO A 49 37.16 22.05 51.60
C PRO A 49 36.53 21.53 50.30
N ALA A 50 36.71 20.23 50.06
CA ALA A 50 36.12 19.51 48.94
C ALA A 50 34.64 19.89 48.78
N GLU A 51 34.33 20.56 47.67
CA GLU A 51 32.98 20.93 47.27
C GLU A 51 32.07 19.70 47.44
N ALA A 52 31.03 19.83 48.27
CA ALA A 52 30.16 18.74 48.67
C ALA A 52 29.74 17.93 47.43
N VAL A 53 30.32 16.73 47.28
CA VAL A 53 30.01 15.81 46.19
C VAL A 53 28.50 15.61 46.22
N ARG A 54 27.80 16.25 45.28
CA ARG A 54 26.35 16.15 45.13
C ARG A 54 26.04 14.66 45.10
N ALA A 55 25.38 14.17 46.15
CA ALA A 55 25.07 12.77 46.30
C ALA A 55 24.26 12.33 45.07
N THR A 56 24.93 11.69 44.12
CA THR A 56 24.25 11.09 42.97
C THR A 56 23.40 9.97 43.55
N ALA A 57 22.08 10.06 43.34
CA ALA A 57 21.16 9.09 43.90
C ALA A 57 21.62 7.68 43.49
N PRO A 58 21.56 6.69 44.40
CA PRO A 58 22.03 5.33 44.08
C PRO A 58 21.28 4.81 42.85
N ALA A 59 21.96 4.03 42.00
CA ALA A 59 21.42 3.58 40.71
C ALA A 59 20.01 2.96 40.82
N ARG A 60 19.70 2.29 41.93
CA ARG A 60 18.37 1.74 42.24
C ARG A 60 17.28 2.81 42.41
N ALA A 61 17.59 3.95 43.02
CA ALA A 61 16.65 5.06 43.17
C ALA A 61 16.41 5.77 41.83
N GLN A 62 17.43 5.86 40.98
CA GLN A 62 17.26 6.38 39.62
C GLN A 62 16.41 5.45 38.75
N ALA A 63 16.58 4.13 38.88
CA ALA A 63 15.73 3.14 38.21
C ALA A 63 14.27 3.23 38.68
N ALA A 64 14.03 3.29 39.99
CA ALA A 64 12.68 3.44 40.55
C ALA A 64 12.02 4.77 40.11
N ALA A 65 12.78 5.86 40.02
CA ALA A 65 12.27 7.14 39.51
C ALA A 65 11.88 7.07 38.02
N ARG A 66 12.63 6.30 37.20
CA ARG A 66 12.29 6.08 35.78
C ARG A 66 11.04 5.19 35.63
N GLU A 67 10.91 4.14 36.43
CA GLU A 67 9.73 3.27 36.43
C GLU A 67 8.48 4.03 36.92
N ALA A 68 8.62 4.86 37.95
CA ALA A 68 7.54 5.72 38.45
C ALA A 68 7.03 6.71 37.39
N GLN A 69 7.91 7.21 36.50
CA GLN A 69 7.49 8.06 35.38
C GLN A 69 6.56 7.33 34.42
N VAL A 70 6.80 6.05 34.14
CA VAL A 70 5.97 5.26 33.21
C VAL A 70 4.69 4.75 33.90
N ALA A 71 4.75 4.45 35.20
CA ALA A 71 3.61 3.97 35.99
C ALA A 71 2.41 4.94 35.97
N GLY A 72 2.66 6.25 35.91
CA GLY A 72 1.60 7.26 35.82
C GLY A 72 0.78 7.25 34.52
N PHE A 73 1.22 6.53 33.49
CA PHE A 73 0.52 6.41 32.21
C PHE A 73 -0.36 5.16 32.12
N VAL A 74 -0.24 4.22 33.06
CA VAL A 74 -1.01 2.97 33.06
C VAL A 74 -2.52 3.24 33.21
N SER A 75 -2.91 4.30 33.91
CA SER A 75 -4.31 4.72 34.05
C SER A 75 -4.91 5.40 32.82
N ARG A 76 -4.10 5.67 31.79
CA ARG A 76 -4.56 6.28 30.52
C ARG A 76 -4.85 5.26 29.44
N PHE A 77 -4.62 3.97 29.70
CA PHE A 77 -5.02 2.93 28.78
C PHE A 77 -6.52 2.70 28.92
N ALA A 78 -7.23 2.73 27.79
CA ALA A 78 -8.63 2.38 27.73
C ALA A 78 -8.82 0.92 28.20
N GLU A 79 -9.87 0.67 28.97
CA GLU A 79 -10.14 -0.66 29.49
C GLU A 79 -10.72 -1.56 28.38
N PRO A 80 -10.56 -2.89 28.46
CA PRO A 80 -11.20 -3.83 27.53
C PRO A 80 -12.73 -3.74 27.60
N GLY A 81 -13.32 -2.85 26.80
CA GLY A 81 -14.74 -2.51 26.84
C GLY A 81 -15.02 -1.07 26.44
N ASP A 82 -14.03 -0.18 26.52
CA ASP A 82 -14.15 1.20 26.09
C ASP A 82 -14.17 1.33 24.55
N PRO A 83 -14.95 2.26 23.99
CA PRO A 83 -14.96 2.51 22.55
C PRO A 83 -13.61 3.01 22.03
N GLU A 84 -12.79 3.62 22.90
CA GLU A 84 -11.41 4.03 22.61
C GLU A 84 -10.43 2.84 22.53
N TYR A 85 -10.81 1.70 23.11
CA TYR A 85 -10.09 0.42 23.00
C TYR A 85 -10.50 -0.36 21.73
N ALA A 86 -11.48 0.13 20.96
CA ALA A 86 -11.89 -0.54 19.73
C ALA A 86 -10.72 -0.60 18.74
N PRO A 87 -10.52 -1.75 18.05
CA PRO A 87 -9.48 -1.84 17.04
C PRO A 87 -9.68 -0.74 16.00
N PRO A 88 -8.60 -0.08 15.54
CA PRO A 88 -8.71 1.01 14.59
C PRO A 88 -9.43 0.51 13.33
N VAL A 89 -10.50 1.19 12.94
CA VAL A 89 -11.26 0.83 11.74
C VAL A 89 -10.32 0.92 10.54
N PRO A 90 -10.08 -0.18 9.81
CA PRO A 90 -9.21 -0.15 8.65
C PRO A 90 -9.83 0.80 7.61
N THR A 91 -9.12 1.89 7.31
CA THR A 91 -9.56 2.93 6.36
C THR A 91 -9.42 2.51 4.90
N CYS A 92 -8.78 1.37 4.65
CA CYS A 92 -8.55 0.83 3.32
C CYS A 92 -9.60 -0.22 2.96
N GLU A 93 -10.27 0.01 1.83
CA GLU A 93 -11.18 -0.95 1.21
C GLU A 93 -10.49 -2.31 1.04
N THR A 94 -11.20 -3.38 1.38
CA THR A 94 -10.72 -4.72 1.07
C THR A 94 -10.66 -4.91 -0.45
N ARG A 95 -9.82 -5.84 -0.90
CA ARG A 95 -9.71 -6.15 -2.35
C ARG A 95 -11.05 -6.59 -2.96
N ALA A 96 -11.94 -7.19 -2.15
CA ALA A 96 -13.27 -7.60 -2.56
C ALA A 96 -14.17 -6.38 -2.80
N GLU A 97 -14.28 -5.48 -1.83
CA GLU A 97 -15.06 -4.24 -1.92
C GLU A 97 -14.65 -3.39 -3.13
N LYS A 98 -13.34 -3.26 -3.38
CA LYS A 98 -12.83 -2.54 -4.56
C LYS A 98 -13.31 -3.16 -5.86
N LYS A 99 -13.34 -4.49 -5.96
CA LYS A 99 -13.81 -5.19 -7.16
C LYS A 99 -15.31 -4.99 -7.37
N ASP A 100 -16.08 -5.06 -6.30
CA ASP A 100 -17.53 -4.90 -6.35
C ASP A 100 -17.92 -3.47 -6.76
N ARG A 101 -17.23 -2.46 -6.21
CA ARG A 101 -17.38 -1.06 -6.63
C ARG A 101 -17.11 -0.87 -8.12
N ILE A 102 -15.99 -1.42 -8.62
CA ILE A 102 -15.63 -1.32 -10.04
C ILE A 102 -16.67 -2.02 -10.92
N ARG A 103 -17.19 -3.18 -10.47
CA ARG A 103 -18.22 -3.92 -11.21
C ARG A 103 -19.53 -3.12 -11.29
N GLN A 104 -19.96 -2.52 -10.18
CA GLN A 104 -21.15 -1.66 -10.14
C GLN A 104 -21.01 -0.48 -11.10
N LEU A 105 -19.90 0.27 -11.03
CA LEU A 105 -19.62 1.38 -11.93
C LEU A 105 -19.67 0.98 -13.41
N LYS A 106 -19.08 -0.17 -13.77
CA LYS A 106 -19.09 -0.67 -15.17
C LYS A 106 -20.49 -1.05 -15.65
N LEU A 107 -21.33 -1.59 -14.76
CA LEU A 107 -22.70 -1.94 -15.10
C LEU A 107 -23.55 -0.69 -15.34
N GLU A 108 -23.40 0.33 -14.49
CA GLU A 108 -24.10 1.61 -14.61
C GLU A 108 -23.68 2.35 -15.90
N GLU A 109 -22.37 2.46 -16.17
CA GLU A 109 -21.87 3.06 -17.41
C GLU A 109 -22.33 2.29 -18.66
N GLY A 110 -22.36 0.95 -18.59
CA GLY A 110 -22.83 0.09 -19.67
C GLY A 110 -24.33 0.31 -19.97
N ALA A 111 -25.15 0.38 -18.92
CA ALA A 111 -26.58 0.62 -19.05
C ALA A 111 -26.88 2.01 -19.62
N ALA A 112 -26.14 3.05 -19.19
CA ALA A 112 -26.30 4.41 -19.71
C ALA A 112 -26.00 4.50 -21.21
N LYS A 113 -24.91 3.87 -21.68
CA LYS A 113 -24.54 3.84 -23.11
C LYS A 113 -25.58 3.13 -23.96
N VAL A 114 -26.15 2.03 -23.46
CA VAL A 114 -27.21 1.30 -24.17
C VAL A 114 -28.50 2.13 -24.22
N ALA A 115 -28.87 2.78 -23.11
CA ALA A 115 -30.04 3.66 -23.06
C ALA A 115 -29.92 4.85 -24.03
N GLU A 116 -28.75 5.48 -24.12
CA GLU A 116 -28.46 6.54 -25.09
C GLU A 116 -28.66 6.02 -26.53
N ALA A 117 -28.09 4.86 -26.86
CA ALA A 117 -28.21 4.26 -28.19
C ALA A 117 -29.64 3.83 -28.56
N MET A 118 -30.47 3.46 -27.57
CA MET A 118 -31.87 3.05 -27.78
C MET A 118 -32.83 4.23 -28.03
N SER A 119 -32.39 5.49 -27.89
CA SER A 119 -33.23 6.67 -28.16
C SER A 119 -33.53 6.90 -29.65
N LEU A 120 -32.92 6.12 -30.56
CA LEU A 120 -33.19 6.15 -31.99
C LEU A 120 -34.46 5.37 -32.33
N GLU A 121 -35.56 6.12 -32.42
CA GLU A 121 -36.91 5.65 -32.69
C GLU A 121 -37.02 4.91 -34.04
N ILE A 122 -37.16 3.58 -33.97
CA ILE A 122 -37.32 2.73 -35.16
C ILE A 122 -38.71 2.97 -35.75
N HIS A 123 -38.74 3.59 -36.93
CA HIS A 123 -39.99 3.93 -37.63
C HIS A 123 -40.85 2.69 -37.94
N THR A 124 -42.15 2.82 -37.67
CA THR A 124 -43.19 1.77 -37.61
C THR A 124 -43.45 0.97 -38.89
N LYS A 125 -42.78 1.26 -40.01
CA LYS A 125 -43.00 0.58 -41.31
C LYS A 125 -41.83 -0.32 -41.75
N HIS A 126 -40.82 -0.50 -40.91
CA HIS A 126 -39.68 -1.35 -41.23
C HIS A 126 -39.76 -2.67 -40.46
N SER A 127 -39.79 -3.79 -41.17
CA SER A 127 -39.63 -5.12 -40.59
C SER A 127 -38.14 -5.46 -40.50
N LEU A 128 -37.66 -5.78 -39.30
CA LEU A 128 -36.32 -6.30 -39.07
C LEU A 128 -36.34 -7.82 -39.06
N LEU A 129 -35.51 -8.43 -39.90
CA LEU A 129 -35.29 -9.87 -39.91
C LEU A 129 -33.84 -10.15 -39.50
N HIS A 130 -33.69 -11.11 -38.59
CA HIS A 130 -32.40 -11.56 -38.05
C HIS A 130 -32.07 -12.96 -38.55
N ASP A 131 -30.84 -13.40 -38.32
CA ASP A 131 -30.35 -14.77 -38.61
C ASP A 131 -30.56 -15.24 -40.06
N LEU A 132 -30.48 -14.30 -41.00
CA LEU A 132 -30.41 -14.63 -42.42
C LEU A 132 -29.09 -15.36 -42.69
N GLY A 133 -29.16 -16.47 -43.42
CA GLY A 133 -27.95 -17.19 -43.84
C GLY A 133 -27.01 -16.27 -44.61
N TYR A 134 -25.70 -16.39 -44.37
CA TYR A 134 -24.68 -15.51 -44.96
C TYR A 134 -24.73 -15.46 -46.50
N GLU A 135 -25.13 -16.57 -47.13
CA GLU A 135 -25.27 -16.72 -48.58
C GLU A 135 -26.58 -16.13 -49.15
N THR A 136 -27.50 -15.67 -48.29
CA THR A 136 -28.79 -15.14 -48.76
C THR A 136 -28.59 -13.79 -49.45
N SER A 137 -28.91 -13.72 -50.74
CA SER A 137 -28.82 -12.46 -51.49
C SER A 137 -29.99 -11.53 -51.17
N GLU A 138 -29.78 -10.22 -51.32
CA GLU A 138 -30.86 -9.24 -51.15
C GLU A 138 -32.01 -9.49 -52.13
N GLN A 139 -31.69 -9.94 -53.35
CA GLN A 139 -32.68 -10.29 -54.36
C GLN A 139 -33.53 -11.49 -53.97
N LYS A 140 -32.94 -12.49 -53.30
CA LYS A 140 -33.69 -13.65 -52.79
C LYS A 140 -34.67 -13.19 -51.71
N VAL A 141 -34.20 -12.40 -50.76
CA VAL A 141 -35.05 -11.81 -49.70
C VAL A 141 -36.17 -10.97 -50.33
N LYS A 142 -35.88 -10.11 -51.30
CA LYS A 142 -36.91 -9.33 -51.97
C LYS A 142 -37.97 -10.23 -52.61
N ARG A 143 -37.57 -11.22 -53.41
CA ARG A 143 -38.51 -12.14 -54.09
C ARG A 143 -39.39 -12.90 -53.10
N ASP A 144 -38.80 -13.44 -52.04
CA ASP A 144 -39.52 -14.24 -51.05
C ASP A 144 -40.57 -13.39 -50.30
N PHE A 145 -40.25 -12.12 -50.04
CA PHE A 145 -41.15 -11.21 -49.31
C PHE A 145 -42.14 -10.43 -50.20
N GLU A 146 -41.86 -10.29 -51.49
CA GLU A 146 -42.72 -9.54 -52.43
C GLU A 146 -44.07 -10.24 -52.66
N ALA A 147 -44.14 -11.54 -52.38
CA ALA A 147 -45.39 -12.32 -52.33
C ALA A 147 -46.36 -11.86 -51.23
N TYR A 148 -45.85 -11.25 -50.15
CA TYR A 148 -46.66 -10.74 -49.03
C TYR A 148 -47.05 -9.27 -49.21
N GLY A 149 -46.47 -8.57 -50.17
CA GLY A 149 -46.84 -7.21 -50.52
C GLY A 149 -45.72 -6.42 -51.22
N PRO A 150 -46.03 -5.24 -51.79
CA PRO A 150 -45.05 -4.43 -52.50
C PRO A 150 -43.94 -3.91 -51.57
N ILE A 151 -42.69 -4.28 -51.87
CA ILE A 151 -41.53 -3.88 -51.08
C ILE A 151 -40.87 -2.64 -51.70
N LYS A 152 -40.76 -1.57 -50.91
CA LYS A 152 -40.11 -0.32 -51.35
C LYS A 152 -38.59 -0.40 -51.39
N ARG A 153 -37.97 -1.02 -50.38
CA ARG A 153 -36.52 -1.13 -50.24
C ARG A 153 -36.17 -2.33 -49.36
N VAL A 154 -35.09 -3.02 -49.72
CA VAL A 154 -34.44 -4.03 -48.87
C VAL A 154 -33.02 -3.52 -48.58
N SER A 155 -32.46 -3.87 -47.43
CA SER A 155 -31.07 -3.57 -47.11
C SER A 155 -30.56 -4.65 -46.18
N VAL A 156 -29.52 -5.37 -46.60
CA VAL A 156 -28.90 -6.44 -45.80
C VAL A 156 -27.57 -5.94 -45.26
N HIS A 157 -27.43 -5.93 -43.94
CA HIS A 157 -26.24 -5.47 -43.24
C HIS A 157 -25.42 -6.67 -42.75
N GLY A 158 -24.09 -6.51 -42.61
CA GLY A 158 -23.23 -7.56 -42.05
C GLY A 158 -22.72 -8.61 -43.04
N LYS A 159 -22.94 -8.43 -44.35
CA LYS A 159 -22.29 -9.25 -45.38
C LYS A 159 -20.82 -8.85 -45.48
N SER A 160 -19.95 -9.69 -44.95
CA SER A 160 -18.52 -9.57 -45.21
C SER A 160 -18.27 -9.86 -46.69
N GLN A 161 -17.89 -8.83 -47.45
CA GLN A 161 -17.53 -8.94 -48.86
C GLN A 161 -16.15 -9.64 -48.97
N TYR A 162 -16.10 -10.95 -48.70
CA TYR A 162 -14.97 -11.79 -49.09
C TYR A 162 -15.36 -12.56 -50.36
N ARG A 163 -15.33 -11.87 -51.50
CA ARG A 163 -15.09 -12.45 -52.83
C ARG A 163 -15.01 -11.38 -53.90
#